data_AF-A0A5N0IZP5-F1
#
_entry.id   AF-A0A5N0IZP5-F1
#
_cell.length_a   1.000
_cell.length_b   1.000
_cell.length_c   1.000
_cell.angle_alpha   90.00
_cell.angle_beta   90.00
_cell.angle_gamma   90.00
#
_symmetry.space_group_name_H-M   'P 1'
#
loop_
_entity.id
_entity.type
_entity.pdbx_description
1 polymer ?
#
loop_
_entity_poly.entity_id
_entity_poly.type
_entity_poly.pdbx_seq_one_letter_code
_entity_poly.pdbx_strand_id
1 'polypeptide(L)'
;ARVEDRIRQAKATGLRNLPFHSFAANAAWLQIIMAATDLIAWAKLIGFTEQPELARCEIDTFRYRVLHVAARLTRGARHRRLRIDATWRWAQAIATAWTRIRAAFT
;
A
#
# COMPACT_ATOMS: atom_id res chain seq x y z
N ALA A 1 -1.95 -12.03 -19.20
CA ALA A 1 -2.81 -11.47 -18.13
C ALA A 1 -2.03 -10.70 -17.05
N ARG A 2 -0.99 -11.25 -16.39
CA ARG A 2 -0.33 -10.59 -15.25
C ARG A 2 0.27 -9.21 -15.53
N VAL A 3 0.89 -9.00 -16.71
CA VAL A 3 1.48 -7.71 -17.09
C VAL A 3 0.39 -6.65 -17.29
N GLU A 4 -0.72 -7.03 -17.92
CA GLU A 4 -1.85 -6.14 -18.18
C GLU A 4 -2.56 -5.71 -16.89
N ASP A 5 -2.65 -6.60 -15.91
CA ASP A 5 -3.16 -6.27 -14.57
C ASP A 5 -2.27 -5.26 -13.84
N ARG A 6 -0.94 -5.38 -13.98
CA ARG A 6 0.00 -4.41 -13.38
C ARG A 6 -0.07 -3.04 -14.06
N ILE A 7 -0.22 -3.00 -15.38
CA ILE A 7 -0.44 -1.74 -16.12
C ILE A 7 -1.75 -1.09 -15.68
N ARG A 8 -2.82 -1.87 -15.50
CA ARG A 8 -4.11 -1.37 -15.00
C ARG A 8 -3.97 -0.76 -13.60
N GLN A 9 -3.29 -1.46 -12.69
CA GLN A 9 -3.03 -0.95 -11.33
C GLN A 9 -2.17 0.31 -11.33
N ALA A 10 -1.14 0.37 -12.18
CA ALA A 10 -0.30 1.56 -12.32
C ALA A 10 -1.10 2.77 -12.84
N LYS A 11 -2.04 2.56 -13.77
CA LYS A 11 -2.94 3.63 -14.24
C LYS A 11 -3.84 4.16 -13.11
N ALA A 12 -4.32 3.29 -12.24
CA ALA A 12 -5.12 3.66 -11.07
C ALA A 12 -4.31 4.38 -9.97
N THR A 13 -2.99 4.18 -9.90
CA THR A 13 -2.12 4.92 -8.95
C THR A 13 -1.63 6.27 -9.43
N GLY A 14 -1.83 6.63 -10.70
CA GLY A 14 -1.44 7.94 -11.24
C GLY A 14 -0.69 7.91 -12.57
N LEU A 15 -0.48 6.73 -13.17
CA LEU A 15 0.15 6.61 -14.50
C LEU A 15 -0.81 6.94 -15.66
N ARG A 16 -2.10 7.20 -15.39
CA ARG A 16 -3.08 7.48 -16.45
C ARG A 16 -2.71 8.73 -17.25
N ASN A 17 -2.22 9.78 -16.58
CA ASN A 17 -1.77 11.03 -17.17
C ASN A 17 -0.50 11.51 -16.44
N LEU A 18 0.43 12.10 -17.19
CA LEU A 18 1.60 12.77 -16.63
C LEU A 18 1.24 14.24 -16.35
N PRO A 19 1.33 14.71 -15.10
CA PRO A 19 0.68 15.96 -14.70
C PRO A 19 1.49 17.23 -15.01
N PHE A 20 2.76 17.11 -15.42
CA PHE A 20 3.64 18.25 -15.60
C PHE A 20 3.94 18.54 -17.08
N HIS A 21 4.25 19.79 -17.39
CA HIS A 21 4.77 20.17 -18.71
C HIS A 21 6.27 19.84 -18.87
N SER A 22 7.01 19.74 -17.76
CA SER A 22 8.45 19.42 -17.75
C SER A 22 8.69 17.92 -17.85
N PHE A 23 9.54 17.51 -18.78
CA PHE A 23 9.98 16.12 -18.91
C PHE A 23 10.63 15.61 -17.61
N ALA A 24 11.53 16.39 -17.00
CA ALA A 24 12.23 15.98 -15.78
C ALA A 24 11.24 15.75 -14.61
N ALA A 25 10.22 16.60 -14.48
CA ALA A 25 9.18 16.45 -13.47
C ALA A 25 8.33 15.20 -13.71
N ASN A 26 7.99 14.91 -14.97
CA ASN A 26 7.26 13.69 -15.33
C ASN A 26 8.10 12.41 -15.17
N ALA A 27 9.41 12.47 -15.40
CA ALA A 27 10.31 11.37 -15.13
C ALA A 27 10.35 11.06 -13.62
N ALA A 28 10.45 12.10 -12.77
CA ALA A 28 10.35 11.95 -11.33
C ALA A 28 8.98 11.40 -10.90
N TRP A 29 7.89 11.89 -11.50
CA TRP A 29 6.54 11.38 -11.27
C TRP A 29 6.44 9.88 -11.57
N LEU A 30 6.96 9.44 -12.71
CA LEU A 30 6.98 8.03 -13.09
C LEU A 30 7.70 7.17 -12.04
N GLN A 31 8.87 7.60 -11.57
CA GLN A 31 9.62 6.89 -10.53
C GLN A 31 8.83 6.77 -9.22
N ILE A 32 8.12 7.84 -8.82
CA ILE A 32 7.26 7.81 -7.63
C ILE A 32 6.13 6.80 -7.81
N ILE A 33 5.47 6.77 -8.97
CA ILE A 33 4.39 5.82 -9.25
C ILE A 33 4.88 4.37 -9.26
N MET A 34 6.06 4.11 -9.83
CA MET A 34 6.67 2.79 -9.81
C MET A 34 6.97 2.34 -8.38
N ALA A 35 7.63 3.19 -7.59
CA ALA A 35 7.90 2.91 -6.18
C ALA A 35 6.62 2.66 -5.37
N ALA A 36 5.58 3.47 -5.57
CA ALA A 36 4.29 3.28 -4.90
C ALA A 36 3.63 1.94 -5.27
N THR A 37 3.71 1.56 -6.54
CA THR A 37 3.15 0.29 -7.03
C THR A 37 3.88 -0.91 -6.43
N ASP A 38 5.21 -0.84 -6.35
CA ASP A 38 6.05 -1.86 -5.71
C ASP A 38 5.76 -1.97 -4.22
N LEU A 39 5.69 -0.85 -3.49
CA LEU A 39 5.35 -0.82 -2.07
C LEU A 39 4.00 -1.48 -1.79
N ILE A 40 2.99 -1.20 -2.61
CA ILE A 40 1.65 -1.80 -2.46
C ILE A 40 1.68 -3.29 -2.78
N ALA A 41 2.42 -3.70 -3.82
CA ALA A 41 2.57 -5.11 -4.17
C ALA A 41 3.24 -5.91 -3.04
N TRP A 42 4.34 -5.40 -2.48
CA TRP A 42 5.02 -6.02 -1.35
C TRP A 42 4.19 -6.01 -0.07
N ALA A 43 3.48 -4.91 0.22
CA ALA A 43 2.57 -4.86 1.36
C ALA A 43 1.48 -5.94 1.27
N LYS A 44 0.86 -6.13 0.11
CA LYS A 44 -0.12 -7.19 -0.15
C LYS A 44 0.49 -8.59 -0.02
N LEU A 45 1.67 -8.79 -0.62
CA LEU A 45 2.35 -10.09 -0.65
C LEU A 45 2.80 -10.56 0.74
N ILE A 46 3.32 -9.66 1.56
CA ILE A 46 3.88 -9.99 2.88
C ILE A 46 2.81 -9.88 3.98
N GLY A 47 2.07 -8.78 3.99
CA GLY A 47 1.18 -8.43 5.10
C GLY A 47 -0.17 -9.15 5.06
N PHE A 48 -0.72 -9.40 3.88
CA PHE A 48 -2.12 -9.81 3.72
C PHE A 48 -2.30 -11.24 3.20
N THR A 49 -1.29 -12.11 3.36
CA THR A 49 -1.30 -13.52 2.90
C THR A 49 -2.56 -14.31 3.31
N GLU A 50 -3.00 -14.15 4.55
CA GLU A 50 -4.21 -14.81 5.10
C GLU A 50 -5.51 -14.03 4.87
N GLN A 51 -5.45 -12.92 4.13
CA GLN A 51 -6.60 -12.06 3.85
C GLN A 51 -6.78 -11.91 2.34
N PRO A 52 -7.36 -12.93 1.67
CA PRO A 52 -7.47 -12.96 0.21
C PRO A 52 -8.20 -11.75 -0.39
N GLU A 53 -9.21 -11.25 0.33
CA GLU A 53 -9.98 -10.05 -0.05
C GLU A 53 -9.13 -8.76 -0.06
N LEU A 54 -8.02 -8.70 0.68
CA LEU A 54 -7.10 -7.57 0.68
C LEU A 54 -5.88 -7.83 -0.19
N ALA A 55 -5.35 -9.05 -0.18
CA ALA A 55 -4.18 -9.43 -0.98
C ALA A 55 -4.45 -9.38 -2.50
N ARG A 56 -5.67 -9.72 -2.94
CA ARG A 56 -6.01 -9.79 -4.37
C ARG A 56 -6.87 -8.64 -4.87
N CYS A 57 -7.31 -7.72 -4.01
CA CYS A 57 -8.13 -6.60 -4.45
C CYS A 57 -7.35 -5.65 -5.37
N GLU A 58 -8.10 -4.89 -6.17
CA GLU A 58 -7.54 -3.77 -6.93
C GLU A 58 -6.94 -2.69 -6.04
N ILE A 59 -6.09 -1.84 -6.61
CA ILE A 59 -5.35 -0.83 -5.86
C ILE A 59 -6.27 0.23 -5.24
N ASP A 60 -7.34 0.62 -5.95
CA ASP A 60 -8.34 1.57 -5.45
C ASP A 60 -9.06 1.00 -4.22
N THR A 61 -9.47 -0.26 -4.31
CA THR A 61 -10.07 -0.98 -3.18
C THR A 61 -9.12 -1.06 -2.00
N PHE A 62 -7.84 -1.37 -2.24
CA PHE A 62 -6.83 -1.41 -1.19
C PHE A 62 -6.60 -0.04 -0.56
N ARG A 63 -6.62 1.03 -1.37
CA ARG A 63 -6.50 2.40 -0.89
C ARG A 63 -7.59 2.72 0.12
N TYR A 64 -8.85 2.45 -0.19
CA TYR A 64 -9.96 2.73 0.72
C TYR A 64 -10.00 1.82 1.95
N ARG A 65 -9.65 0.54 1.80
CA ARG A 65 -9.72 -0.44 2.90
C ARG A 65 -8.55 -0.36 3.88
N VAL A 66 -7.36 0.00 3.40
CA VAL A 66 -6.10 -0.09 4.15
C VAL A 66 -5.35 1.24 4.23
N LEU A 67 -5.18 1.96 3.12
CA LEU A 67 -4.31 3.16 3.09
C LEU A 67 -5.01 4.46 3.49
N HIS A 68 -6.35 4.47 3.50
CA HIS A 68 -7.15 5.66 3.82
C HIS A 68 -7.54 5.74 5.30
N VAL A 69 -7.48 4.61 6.04
CA VAL A 69 -7.88 4.60 7.44
C VAL A 69 -6.97 5.49 8.27
N ALA A 70 -7.55 6.26 9.19
CA ALA A 70 -6.78 7.05 10.13
C ALA A 70 -5.96 6.14 11.05
N ALA A 71 -4.65 6.36 11.07
CA ALA A 71 -3.71 5.59 11.87
C ALA A 71 -2.62 6.49 12.45
N ARG A 72 -2.14 6.15 13.64
CA ARG A 72 -1.00 6.82 14.28
C ARG A 72 0.07 5.80 14.62
N LEU A 73 1.27 6.00 14.08
CA LEU A 73 2.46 5.26 14.50
C LEU A 73 3.12 6.00 15.65
N THR A 74 3.24 5.34 16.80
CA THR A 74 3.91 5.90 17.98
C THR A 74 5.16 5.09 18.31
N ARG A 75 6.16 5.74 18.90
CA ARG A 75 7.38 5.09 19.38
C ARG A 75 7.54 5.38 20.87
N GLY A 76 7.72 4.34 21.67
CA GLY A 76 7.90 4.45 23.11
C GLY A 76 8.56 3.20 23.68
N ALA A 77 9.43 3.37 24.67
CA ALA A 77 10.17 2.27 25.30
C ALA A 77 10.83 1.30 24.28
N ARG A 78 11.44 1.84 23.22
CA ARG A 78 12.02 1.07 22.08
C ARG A 78 11.02 0.25 21.24
N HIS A 79 9.72 0.31 21.53
CA HIS A 79 8.67 -0.32 20.74
C HIS A 79 7.99 0.66 19.78
N ARG A 80 7.61 0.17 18.60
CA ARG A 80 6.73 0.88 17.66
C ARG A 80 5.31 0.33 17.82
N ARG A 81 4.34 1.20 18.08
CA ARG A 81 2.93 0.82 18.26
C ARG A 81 2.08 1.51 17.19
N LEU A 82 1.35 0.70 16.43
CA LEU A 82 0.35 1.15 15.47
C LEU A 82 -0.99 1.32 16.20
N ARG A 83 -1.55 2.52 16.17
CA ARG A 83 -2.90 2.82 16.67
C ARG A 83 -3.81 3.05 15.47
N ILE A 84 -4.90 2.31 15.37
CA ILE A 84 -5.94 2.43 14.34
C ILE A 84 -7.29 2.39 15.02
N ASP A 85 -8.33 2.88 14.36
CA ASP A 85 -9.70 2.72 14.84
C ASP A 85 -10.04 1.22 14.96
N ALA A 86 -10.41 0.80 16.17
CA ALA A 86 -10.72 -0.59 16.48
C ALA A 86 -12.04 -1.06 15.84
N THR A 87 -12.95 -0.13 15.52
CA THR A 87 -14.24 -0.42 14.87
C THR A 87 -14.11 -0.56 13.34
N TRP A 88 -12.96 -0.19 12.78
CA TRP A 88 -12.73 -0.34 11.34
C TRP A 88 -12.75 -1.82 10.95
N ARG A 89 -13.55 -2.16 9.92
CA ARG A 89 -13.74 -3.54 9.44
C ARG A 89 -12.42 -4.30 9.21
N TRP A 90 -11.38 -3.58 8.79
CA TRP A 90 -10.08 -4.18 8.45
C TRP A 90 -9.01 -4.00 9.54
N ALA A 91 -9.37 -3.52 10.72
CA ALA A 91 -8.41 -3.17 11.78
C ALA A 91 -7.48 -4.35 12.13
N GLN A 92 -8.07 -5.51 12.43
CA GLN A 92 -7.29 -6.69 12.80
C GLN A 92 -6.38 -7.16 11.65
N ALA A 93 -6.86 -7.14 10.41
CA ALA A 93 -6.06 -7.48 9.24
C ALA A 93 -4.85 -6.54 9.07
N ILE A 94 -5.05 -5.24 9.26
CA ILE A 94 -3.99 -4.22 9.18
C ILE A 94 -2.96 -4.40 10.31
N ALA A 95 -3.42 -4.66 11.54
CA ALA A 95 -2.54 -4.91 12.68
C ALA A 95 -1.67 -6.17 12.49
N THR A 96 -2.27 -7.26 12.00
CA THR A 96 -1.53 -8.48 11.66
C THR A 96 -0.54 -8.25 10.52
N ALA A 97 -0.95 -7.55 9.46
CA ALA A 97 -0.09 -7.20 8.35
C ALA A 97 1.12 -6.37 8.78
N TRP A 98 0.92 -5.39 9.67
CA TRP A 98 1.99 -4.59 10.25
C TRP A 98 3.03 -5.47 10.96
N THR A 99 2.58 -6.41 11.80
CA THR A 99 3.49 -7.33 12.52
C THR A 99 4.26 -8.22 11.56
N ARG A 100 3.62 -8.77 10.51
CA ARG A 100 4.28 -9.59 9.49
C ARG A 100 5.36 -8.82 8.74
N ILE A 101 5.01 -7.64 8.24
CA ILE A 101 5.95 -6.77 7.50
C ILE A 101 7.15 -6.42 8.38
N ARG A 102 6.93 -6.17 9.67
CA ARG A 102 8.00 -5.87 10.63
C ARG A 102 8.95 -7.04 10.88
N ALA A 103 8.45 -8.28 10.83
CA ALA A 103 9.23 -9.49 11.04
C ALA A 103 9.92 -10.00 9.76
N ALA A 104 9.50 -9.54 8.58
CA ALA A 104 10.06 -9.99 7.29
C ALA A 104 11.47 -9.46 7.00
N PHE A 105 11.94 -8.45 7.74
CA PHE A 105 13.22 -7.75 7.50
C PHE A 105 14.11 -7.69 8.75
N THR A 106 13.84 -8.53 9.74
CA THR A 106 14.66 -8.72 10.95
C THR A 106 15.49 -9.97 10.82
#